data_AF-A0A354Z3M2-F1
#
_entry.id   AF-A0A354Z3M2-F1
#
_cell.length_a   1.000
_cell.length_b   1.000
_cell.length_c   1.000
_cell.angle_alpha   90.00
_cell.angle_beta   90.00
_cell.angle_gamma   90.00
#
_symmetry.space_group_name_H-M   'P 1'
#
loop_
_entity.id
_entity.type
_entity.pdbx_description
1 polymer ?
#
loop_
_entity_poly.entity_id
_entity_poly.type
_entity_poly.pdbx_seq_one_letter_code
_entity_poly.pdbx_strand_id
1 'polypeptide(L)' 'VTDKPFRMLCKRLGAGLCVSEMTSADPRLRQTRKSRHRLDHAGEPDPVSVQIAGADPVQLAEAARCNVGHGARIIDINMG' A
#
# COMPACT_ATOMS: atom_id res chain seq x y z
N VAL A 1 -9.21 1.09 8.60
CA VAL A 1 -8.82 0.39 9.86
C VAL A 1 -7.31 0.25 9.93
N THR A 2 -6.65 -0.32 8.92
CA THR A 2 -5.18 -0.47 8.88
C THR A 2 -4.46 0.79 8.39
N ASP A 3 -4.77 1.97 8.95
CA ASP A 3 -4.06 3.21 8.59
C ASP A 3 -2.61 3.23 9.13
N LYS A 4 -1.81 4.21 8.72
CA LYS A 4 -0.40 4.31 9.09
C LYS A 4 -0.17 4.31 10.60
N PRO A 5 -0.85 5.14 11.42
CA PRO A 5 -0.70 5.11 12.87
C PRO A 5 -0.94 3.72 13.49
N PHE A 6 -1.99 3.02 13.03
CA PHE A 6 -2.29 1.69 13.53
C PHE A 6 -1.20 0.67 13.15
N ARG A 7 -0.74 0.66 11.89
CA ARG A 7 0.37 -0.20 11.45
C ARG A 7 1.66 0.06 12.21
N MET A 8 1.97 1.33 12.48
CA MET A 8 3.13 1.74 13.27
C MET A 8 3.06 1.17 14.69
N LEU A 9 1.90 1.26 15.33
CA LEU A 9 1.68 0.70 16.66
C LEU A 9 1.87 -0.83 16.64
N CYS A 10 1.23 -1.53 15.69
CA CYS A 10 1.35 -2.98 15.57
C CYS A 10 2.81 -3.44 15.38
N LYS A 11 3.56 -2.78 14.50
CA LYS A 11 4.99 -3.10 14.28
C LYS A 11 5.84 -2.82 15.53
N ARG A 12 5.58 -1.72 16.26
CA ARG A 12 6.25 -1.45 17.55
C ARG A 12 5.95 -2.51 18.61
N LEU A 13 4.77 -3.12 18.56
CA LEU A 13 4.37 -4.21 19.44
C LEU A 13 4.82 -5.60 18.97
N GLY A 14 5.64 -5.68 17.92
CA GLY A 14 6.26 -6.93 17.47
C GLY A 14 5.56 -7.63 16.31
N ALA A 15 4.58 -7.00 15.64
CA ALA A 15 4.02 -7.56 14.42
C ALA A 15 5.09 -7.64 13.32
N GLY A 16 5.37 -8.85 12.83
CA GLY A 16 6.37 -9.08 11.78
C GLY A 16 5.96 -8.54 10.40
N LEU A 17 4.67 -8.33 10.17
CA LEU A 17 4.13 -7.75 8.93
C LEU A 17 2.86 -6.95 9.23
N CYS A 18 2.69 -5.83 8.54
CA CYS A 18 1.42 -5.14 8.40
C CYS A 18 1.22 -4.76 6.94
N VAL A 19 -0.02 -4.84 6.47
CA VAL A 19 -0.41 -4.48 5.11
C VAL A 19 -1.11 -3.14 5.12
N SER A 20 -0.83 -2.29 4.14
CA SER A 20 -1.48 -0.99 3.97
C SER A 20 -3.00 -1.12 3.86
N GLU A 21 -3.70 0.01 3.94
CA GLU A 21 -5.04 0.07 3.35
C GLU A 21 -4.98 -0.28 1.85
N MET A 22 -6.04 -0.91 1.35
CA MET A 22 -6.20 -1.18 -0.08
C MET A 22 -6.13 0.10 -0.92
N THR A 23 -5.32 0.08 -1.97
CA THR A 23 -5.20 1.16 -2.95
C THR A 23 -5.70 0.69 -4.31
N SER A 24 -6.38 1.57 -5.05
CA SER A 24 -6.88 1.22 -6.39
C SER A 24 -5.73 1.21 -7.40
N ALA A 25 -5.77 0.27 -8.36
CA ALA A 25 -4.88 0.25 -9.51
C ALA A 25 -5.19 1.33 -10.55
N ASP A 26 -6.38 1.95 -10.49
CA ASP A 26 -6.83 2.96 -11.44
C ASP A 26 -5.93 4.21 -11.42
N PRO A 27 -5.23 4.53 -12.52
CA PRO A 27 -4.31 5.66 -12.56
C PRO A 27 -4.99 7.01 -12.31
N ARG A 28 -6.28 7.14 -12.63
CA ARG A 28 -7.06 8.37 -12.42
C ARG A 28 -7.20 8.73 -10.94
N LEU A 29 -7.15 7.73 -10.06
CA LEU A 29 -7.30 7.92 -8.62
C LEU A 29 -5.98 8.22 -7.91
N ARG A 30 -4.82 8.08 -8.55
CA ARG A 30 -3.49 8.19 -7.92
C ARG A 30 -3.25 9.55 -7.26
N GLN A 31 -3.74 10.63 -7.87
CA GLN A 31 -3.53 11.99 -7.38
C GLN A 31 -4.61 12.47 -6.39
N THR A 32 -5.61 11.64 -6.10
CA THR A 32 -6.62 12.02 -5.10
C THR A 32 -5.99 12.10 -3.72
N ARG A 33 -6.54 12.98 -2.87
CA ARG A 33 -6.11 13.11 -1.47
C ARG A 33 -6.13 11.77 -0.73
N LYS A 34 -7.14 10.94 -1.00
CA LYS A 34 -7.30 9.60 -0.42
C LYS A 34 -6.14 8.68 -0.79
N SER A 35 -5.80 8.57 -2.07
CA SER A 35 -4.68 7.72 -2.51
C SER A 35 -3.33 8.23 -1.98
N ARG A 36 -3.10 9.54 -2.05
CA ARG A 36 -1.85 10.14 -1.52
C ARG A 36 -1.66 9.88 -0.03
N HIS A 37 -2.74 9.90 0.75
CA HIS A 37 -2.66 9.58 2.18
C HIS A 37 -2.32 8.11 2.43
N ARG A 38 -2.86 7.19 1.61
CA ARG A 38 -2.59 5.75 1.73
C ARG A 38 -1.18 5.35 1.30
N LEU A 39 -0.59 6.12 0.38
CA LEU A 39 0.78 5.94 -0.13
C LEU A 39 1.87 6.50 0.79
N ASP A 40 1.50 7.24 1.85
CA ASP A 40 2.48 7.73 2.82
C ASP A 40 2.91 6.58 3.74
N HIS A 41 4.10 6.07 3.49
CA HIS A 41 4.77 5.05 4.30
C HIS A 41 6.00 5.58 5.05
N ALA A 42 6.19 6.90 5.08
CA ALA A 42 7.39 7.50 5.65
C ALA A 42 7.52 7.16 7.15
N GLY A 43 8.66 6.60 7.54
CA GLY A 43 8.93 6.21 8.92
C GLY A 43 8.29 4.88 9.35
N GLU A 44 7.61 4.16 8.46
CA GLU A 44 7.21 2.78 8.73
C GLU A 44 8.43 1.85 8.79
N PRO A 45 8.57 1.01 9.83
CA PRO A 45 9.61 -0.02 9.84
C PRO A 45 9.44 -0.97 8.66
N ASP A 46 10.55 -1.39 8.06
CA ASP A 46 10.53 -2.38 7.00
C ASP A 46 10.01 -3.76 7.51
N PRO A 47 9.39 -4.59 6.66
CA PRO A 47 9.03 -4.28 5.27
C PRO A 47 7.71 -3.49 5.16
N VAL A 48 7.64 -2.57 4.19
CA VAL A 48 6.36 -1.98 3.76
C VAL A 48 5.67 -2.91 2.77
N SER A 49 4.43 -3.30 3.08
CA SER A 49 3.57 -4.09 2.21
C SER A 49 2.36 -3.26 1.76
N VAL A 50 2.17 -3.14 0.45
CA VAL A 50 1.05 -2.39 -0.14
C VAL A 50 0.08 -3.34 -0.81
N GLN A 51 -1.20 -3.19 -0.47
CA GLN A 51 -2.28 -3.91 -1.12
C GLN A 51 -2.90 -3.09 -2.26
N ILE A 52 -2.95 -3.68 -3.45
CA ILE A 52 -3.57 -3.08 -4.64
C ILE A 52 -4.80 -3.88 -5.08
N ALA A 53 -5.78 -3.20 -5.66
CA ALA A 53 -7.00 -3.80 -6.20
C ALA A 53 -7.36 -3.20 -7.57
N GLY A 54 -7.75 -4.06 -8.50
CA GLY A 54 -8.16 -3.67 -9.85
C GLY A 54 -8.50 -4.90 -10.69
N ALA A 55 -9.16 -4.67 -11.82
CA ALA A 55 -9.57 -5.74 -12.74
C ALA A 55 -8.69 -5.82 -14.01
N ASP A 56 -7.96 -4.75 -14.32
CA ASP A 56 -7.10 -4.67 -15.51
C ASP A 56 -5.66 -5.07 -15.14
N PRO A 57 -5.09 -6.12 -15.77
CA PRO A 57 -3.74 -6.59 -15.46
C PRO A 57 -2.64 -5.55 -15.74
N VAL A 58 -2.81 -4.70 -16.75
CA VAL A 58 -1.83 -3.66 -17.11
C VAL A 58 -1.82 -2.58 -16.03
N GLN A 59 -2.99 -2.14 -15.59
CA GLN A 59 -3.12 -1.17 -14.50
C GLN A 59 -2.58 -1.73 -13.18
N LEU A 60 -2.84 -3.01 -12.87
CA LEU A 60 -2.26 -3.68 -11.71
C LEU A 60 -0.72 -3.69 -11.76
N ALA A 61 -0.14 -4.04 -12.92
CA ALA A 61 1.31 -4.04 -13.11
C ALA A 61 1.93 -2.64 -12.94
N GLU A 62 1.28 -1.60 -13.47
CA GLU A 62 1.73 -0.23 -13.27
C GLU A 62 1.59 0.24 -11.83
N ALA A 63 0.49 -0.10 -11.16
CA ALA A 63 0.29 0.22 -9.75
C ALA A 63 1.34 -0.46 -8.89
N ALA A 64 1.68 -1.73 -9.18
CA ALA A 64 2.77 -2.44 -8.50
C ALA A 64 4.11 -1.72 -8.70
N ARG A 65 4.48 -1.40 -9.95
CA ARG A 65 5.73 -0.64 -10.25
C ARG A 65 5.78 0.71 -9.53
N CYS A 66 4.66 1.43 -9.52
CA CYS A 66 4.54 2.70 -8.83
C CYS A 66 4.82 2.53 -7.33
N ASN A 67 4.15 1.58 -6.66
CA ASN A 67 4.31 1.36 -5.22
C ASN A 67 5.71 0.87 -4.84
N VAL A 68 6.34 0.03 -5.67
CA VAL A 68 7.75 -0.34 -5.50
C VAL A 68 8.65 0.90 -5.55
N GLY A 69 8.40 1.81 -6.51
CA GLY A 69 9.10 3.09 -6.60
C GLY A 69 8.90 4.01 -5.38
N HIS A 70 7.84 3.79 -4.59
CA HIS A 70 7.57 4.49 -3.33
C HIS A 70 8.05 3.72 -2.08
N GLY A 71 8.83 2.64 -2.26
CA GLY A 71 9.46 1.91 -1.17
C GLY A 71 8.71 0.67 -0.69
N ALA A 72 7.62 0.27 -1.35
CA ALA A 72 6.97 -1.01 -1.06
C ALA A 72 7.92 -2.18 -1.39
N ARG A 73 8.13 -3.09 -0.43
CA ARG A 73 8.91 -4.32 -0.63
C ARG A 73 8.03 -5.53 -0.96
N ILE A 74 6.74 -5.44 -0.65
CA ILE A 74 5.74 -6.46 -0.92
C ILE A 74 4.55 -5.79 -1.61
N ILE A 75 4.12 -6.39 -2.71
CA ILE A 75 2.87 -6.04 -3.39
C ILE A 75 1.89 -7.19 -3.19
N ASP A 76 0.77 -6.88 -2.55
CA ASP A 76 -0.34 -7.79 -2.30
C ASP A 76 -1.52 -7.45 -3.24
N ILE A 77 -2.12 -8.45 -3.88
CA ILE A 77 -3.28 -8.24 -4.76
C ILE A 77 -4.53 -8.65 -3.99
N ASN A 78 -5.41 -7.68 -3.72
CA ASN A 78 -6.68 -7.97 -3.08
C ASN A 78 -7.59 -8.74 -4.04
N MET A 79 -7.95 -9.97 -3.63
CA MET A 79 -8.85 -10.88 -4.33
C MET A 79 -10.02 -11.32 -3.44
N GLY A 80 -10.37 -10.50 -2.44
CA GLY A 80 -11.44 -10.76 -1.47
C GLY A 80 -12.73 -10.02 -1.75
#